data_AF-A0AAE3G0P9-F1
#
_entry.id   AF-A0AAE3G0P9-F1
#
_cell.length_a   1.000
_cell.length_b   1.000
_cell.length_c   1.000
_cell.angle_alpha   90.00
_cell.angle_beta   90.00
_cell.angle_gamma   90.00
#
_symmetry.space_group_name_H-M   'P 1'
#
loop_
_entity.id
_entity.type
_entity.pdbx_description
1 polymer ?
#
loop_
_entity_poly.entity_id
_entity_poly.type
_entity_poly.pdbx_seq_one_letter_code
_entity_poly.pdbx_strand_id
1 'polypeptide(L)'
;MTDNEGSNGKEARSSDADVDLSQLALEEIRLRYQEESDRRTSVESKIGTVLTVDAIIVSVVSIFSSQNMMHYAAMAVALISVFNGIRALWVRDYHSPGLDIEDYLQYIDDPPKPIRRELVKSYLTVITGNEEADDPEMFFKGNKTRNDEKLEKLDQCLKLTAVSLTLVILHPVPGMI
;
A
#
# COMPACT_ATOMS: atom_id res chain seq x y z
N MET A 1 50.26 -57.73 12.95
CA MET A 1 49.73 -57.14 11.71
C MET A 1 49.02 -55.86 12.10
N THR A 2 49.54 -54.77 11.55
CA THR A 2 49.32 -53.36 11.83
C THR A 2 48.02 -52.82 11.21
N ASP A 3 47.47 -51.81 11.89
CA ASP A 3 46.78 -50.60 11.44
C ASP A 3 45.55 -50.68 10.51
N ASN A 4 44.43 -50.13 11.00
CA ASN A 4 43.67 -49.15 10.21
C ASN A 4 42.94 -48.15 11.12
N GLU A 5 43.62 -47.04 11.43
CA GLU A 5 42.98 -45.79 11.85
C GLU A 5 42.25 -45.14 10.67
N GLY A 6 41.27 -44.28 10.97
CA GLY A 6 41.05 -43.10 10.13
C GLY A 6 39.65 -42.90 9.57
N SER A 7 38.85 -42.17 10.34
CA SER A 7 38.17 -40.95 9.90
C SER A 7 37.37 -40.98 8.59
N ASN A 8 36.05 -40.94 8.72
CA ASN A 8 35.28 -39.98 7.93
C ASN A 8 34.09 -39.48 8.75
N GLY A 9 34.38 -38.47 9.58
CA GLY A 9 33.36 -37.55 10.06
C GLY A 9 32.70 -36.89 8.85
N LYS A 10 31.54 -37.41 8.45
CA LYS A 10 30.64 -36.70 7.54
C LYS A 10 30.08 -35.52 8.29
N GLU A 11 30.75 -34.39 8.07
CA GLU A 11 30.24 -33.01 8.10
C GLU A 11 28.79 -32.87 8.57
N ALA A 12 28.58 -32.86 9.88
CA ALA A 12 27.47 -32.18 10.48
C ALA A 12 27.78 -30.67 10.47
N ARG A 13 27.70 -30.03 9.29
CA ARG A 13 27.75 -28.57 9.15
C ARG A 13 26.72 -28.14 8.12
N SER A 14 25.67 -27.47 8.61
CA SER A 14 24.87 -26.41 7.94
C SER A 14 23.35 -26.51 8.11
N SER A 15 22.79 -27.45 8.90
CA SER A 15 21.33 -27.45 9.11
C SER A 15 20.85 -26.25 9.93
N ASP A 16 21.57 -25.87 10.98
CA ASP A 16 21.17 -24.79 11.91
C ASP A 16 21.26 -23.38 11.30
N ALA A 17 22.36 -23.07 10.61
CA ALA A 17 22.55 -21.73 10.02
C ALA A 17 21.51 -21.40 8.94
N ASP A 18 21.12 -22.39 8.13
CA ASP A 18 20.06 -22.23 7.11
C ASP A 18 18.66 -22.12 7.72
N VAL A 19 18.41 -22.76 8.86
CA VAL A 19 17.13 -22.61 9.60
C VAL A 19 17.00 -21.18 10.08
N ASP A 20 18.06 -20.65 10.70
CA ASP A 20 18.12 -19.29 11.24
C ASP A 20 17.96 -18.22 10.13
N LEU A 21 18.67 -18.37 9.01
CA LEU A 21 18.54 -17.47 7.84
C LEU A 21 17.14 -17.50 7.21
N SER A 22 16.53 -18.68 7.08
CA SER A 22 15.19 -18.80 6.49
C SER A 22 14.10 -18.18 7.37
N GLN A 23 14.28 -18.25 8.70
CA GLN A 23 13.39 -17.63 9.66
C GLN A 23 13.57 -16.11 9.69
N LEU A 24 14.81 -15.64 9.70
CA LEU A 24 15.15 -14.22 9.59
C LEU A 24 14.58 -13.60 8.31
N ALA A 25 14.70 -14.28 7.17
CA ALA A 25 14.15 -13.82 5.89
C ALA A 25 12.62 -13.74 5.92
N LEU A 26 11.95 -14.69 6.56
CA LEU A 26 10.49 -14.68 6.72
C LEU A 26 10.04 -13.52 7.61
N GLU A 27 10.77 -13.24 8.69
CA GLU A 27 10.47 -12.13 9.60
C GLU A 27 10.65 -10.76 8.92
N GLU A 28 11.76 -10.58 8.19
CA GLU A 28 12.00 -9.37 7.37
C GLU A 28 10.89 -9.15 6.34
N ILE A 29 10.43 -10.22 5.66
CA ILE A 29 9.39 -10.10 4.64
C ILE A 29 8.02 -9.83 5.26
N ARG A 30 7.71 -10.40 6.44
CA ARG A 30 6.51 -10.05 7.22
C ARG A 30 6.52 -8.58 7.62
N LEU A 31 7.67 -8.09 8.07
CA LEU A 31 7.85 -6.68 8.44
C LEU A 31 7.60 -5.77 7.23
N ARG A 32 8.17 -6.08 6.06
CA ARG A 32 7.89 -5.32 4.82
C ARG A 32 6.43 -5.35 4.40
N TYR A 33 5.75 -6.48 4.53
CA TYR A 33 4.32 -6.56 4.26
C TYR A 33 3.51 -5.69 5.23
N GLN A 34 3.88 -5.70 6.52
CA GLN A 34 3.24 -4.86 7.52
C GLN A 34 3.47 -3.38 7.24
N GLU A 35 4.70 -2.96 6.93
CA GLU A 35 5.02 -1.60 6.50
C GLU A 35 4.18 -1.17 5.28
N GLU A 36 3.98 -2.06 4.31
CA GLU A 36 3.15 -1.80 3.14
C GLU A 36 1.65 -1.67 3.48
N SER A 37 1.17 -2.46 4.43
CA SER A 37 -0.20 -2.38 4.97
C SER A 37 -0.43 -1.08 5.76
N ASP A 38 0.55 -0.67 6.55
CA ASP A 38 0.53 0.58 7.30
C ASP A 38 0.60 1.78 6.35
N ARG A 39 1.41 1.69 5.29
CA ARG A 39 1.49 2.67 4.21
C ARG A 39 0.13 2.87 3.53
N ARG A 40 -0.57 1.78 3.19
CA ARG A 40 -1.94 1.83 2.68
C ARG A 40 -2.85 2.61 3.62
N THR A 41 -2.90 2.21 4.89
CA THR A 41 -3.79 2.80 5.90
C THR A 41 -3.51 4.30 6.07
N SER A 42 -2.24 4.68 6.07
CA SER A 42 -1.81 6.08 6.12
C SER A 42 -2.28 6.89 4.91
N VAL A 43 -2.13 6.35 3.69
CA VAL A 43 -2.60 7.02 2.46
C VAL A 43 -4.13 7.16 2.46
N GLU A 44 -4.87 6.12 2.82
CA GLU A 44 -6.34 6.17 2.89
C GLU A 44 -6.83 7.19 3.93
N SER A 45 -6.18 7.27 5.10
CA SER A 45 -6.46 8.27 6.11
C SER A 45 -6.23 9.71 5.61
N LYS A 46 -5.13 9.92 4.87
CA LYS A 46 -4.83 11.23 4.25
C LYS A 46 -5.86 11.61 3.20
N ILE A 47 -6.28 10.66 2.34
CA ILE A 47 -7.35 10.90 1.36
C ILE A 47 -8.65 11.29 2.10
N GLY A 48 -9.02 10.56 3.16
CA GLY A 48 -10.19 10.91 3.98
C GLY A 48 -10.11 12.32 4.55
N THR A 49 -8.93 12.74 5.01
CA THR A 49 -8.70 14.11 5.50
C THR A 49 -8.89 15.15 4.38
N VAL A 50 -8.33 14.92 3.19
CA VAL A 50 -8.51 15.83 2.04
C VAL A 50 -9.98 15.97 1.68
N LEU A 51 -10.73 14.86 1.65
CA LEU A 51 -12.17 14.87 1.39
C LEU A 51 -12.94 15.72 2.41
N THR A 52 -12.57 15.66 3.69
CA THR A 52 -13.21 16.52 4.71
C THR A 52 -12.90 18.00 4.52
N VAL A 53 -11.67 18.34 4.11
CA VAL A 53 -11.28 19.73 3.80
C VAL A 53 -12.05 20.24 2.59
N ASP A 54 -12.16 19.45 1.52
CA ASP A 54 -12.92 19.83 0.32
C ASP A 54 -14.41 20.03 0.65
N ALA A 55 -15.00 19.20 1.52
CA ALA A 55 -16.38 19.37 1.98
C ALA A 55 -16.57 20.69 2.74
N ILE A 56 -15.60 21.10 3.55
CA ILE A 56 -15.61 22.41 4.23
C ILE A 56 -15.54 23.53 3.19
N ILE A 57 -14.64 23.44 2.21
CA ILE A 57 -14.49 24.44 1.15
C ILE A 57 -15.81 24.60 0.38
N VAL A 58 -16.41 23.50 -0.08
CA VAL A 58 -17.69 23.52 -0.79
C VAL A 58 -18.79 24.15 0.07
N SER A 59 -18.83 23.81 1.37
CA SER A 59 -19.81 24.38 2.30
C SER A 59 -19.66 25.89 2.45
N VAL A 60 -18.42 26.38 2.63
CA VAL A 60 -18.12 27.82 2.73
C VAL A 60 -18.47 28.54 1.43
N VAL A 61 -18.01 28.01 0.29
CA VAL A 61 -18.25 28.61 -1.04
C VAL A 61 -19.75 28.66 -1.36
N SER A 62 -20.52 27.65 -0.98
CA SER A 62 -21.97 27.60 -1.20
C SER A 62 -22.69 28.78 -0.52
N ILE A 63 -22.28 29.13 0.71
CA ILE A 63 -22.85 30.27 1.48
C ILE A 63 -22.58 31.61 0.78
N PHE A 64 -21.40 31.78 0.17
CA PHE A 64 -20.98 33.04 -0.46
C PHE A 64 -21.20 33.08 -1.99
N SER A 65 -21.84 32.06 -2.57
CA SER A 65 -21.93 31.85 -4.03
C SER A 65 -22.72 32.90 -4.82
N SER A 66 -23.38 33.85 -4.15
CA SER A 66 -24.33 34.77 -4.79
C SER A 66 -23.70 35.88 -5.66
N GLN A 67 -22.36 35.96 -5.82
CA GLN A 67 -21.74 37.17 -6.40
C GLN A 67 -20.53 36.97 -7.36
N ASN A 68 -19.95 35.77 -7.57
CA ASN A 68 -18.75 35.70 -8.44
C ASN A 68 -18.46 34.35 -9.13
N MET A 69 -18.05 34.40 -10.40
CA MET A 69 -17.63 33.27 -11.23
C MET A 69 -16.43 32.50 -10.65
N MET A 70 -15.57 33.17 -9.88
CA MET A 70 -14.46 32.51 -9.15
C MET A 70 -14.92 31.49 -8.10
N HIS A 71 -16.05 31.73 -7.42
CA HIS A 71 -16.59 30.79 -6.44
C HIS A 71 -17.07 29.50 -7.11
N TYR A 72 -17.74 29.61 -8.26
CA TYR A 72 -18.13 28.44 -9.05
C TYR A 72 -16.92 27.65 -9.55
N ALA A 73 -15.84 28.33 -9.96
CA ALA A 73 -14.60 27.66 -10.35
C ALA A 73 -13.95 26.93 -9.16
N ALA A 74 -13.84 27.57 -7.99
CA ALA A 74 -13.31 26.94 -6.78
C ALA A 74 -14.11 25.70 -6.37
N MET A 75 -15.45 25.80 -6.43
CA MET A 75 -16.36 24.68 -6.14
C MET A 75 -16.18 23.53 -7.13
N ALA A 76 -16.08 23.82 -8.43
CA ALA A 76 -15.85 22.79 -9.45
C ALA A 76 -14.53 22.03 -9.21
N VAL A 77 -13.46 22.74 -8.87
CA VAL A 77 -12.15 22.13 -8.56
C VAL A 77 -12.24 21.23 -7.32
N ALA A 78 -12.90 21.70 -6.24
CA ALA A 78 -13.10 20.90 -5.04
C ALA A 78 -13.94 19.64 -5.32
N LEU A 79 -14.98 19.72 -6.15
CA LEU A 79 -15.80 18.57 -6.54
C LEU A 79 -15.00 17.53 -7.36
N ILE A 80 -14.11 17.99 -8.25
CA ILE A 80 -13.22 17.08 -9.00
C ILE A 80 -12.25 16.38 -8.04
N SER A 81 -11.72 17.09 -7.05
CA SER A 81 -10.88 16.51 -5.99
C SER A 81 -11.64 15.43 -5.21
N VAL A 82 -12.87 15.72 -4.77
CA VAL A 82 -13.73 14.77 -4.07
C VAL A 82 -14.00 13.52 -4.90
N PHE A 83 -14.32 13.68 -6.17
CA PHE A 83 -14.55 12.55 -7.07
C PHE A 83 -13.31 11.65 -7.20
N ASN A 84 -12.13 12.25 -7.35
CA ASN A 84 -10.86 11.51 -7.42
C ASN A 84 -10.55 10.78 -6.09
N GLY A 85 -10.77 11.43 -4.95
CA GLY A 85 -10.57 10.82 -3.64
C GLY A 85 -11.49 9.63 -3.38
N ILE A 86 -12.78 9.75 -3.72
CA ILE A 86 -13.74 8.63 -3.61
C ILE A 86 -13.32 7.47 -4.51
N ARG A 87 -12.94 7.76 -5.77
CA ARG A 87 -12.49 6.73 -6.70
C ARG A 87 -11.23 6.00 -6.21
N ALA A 88 -10.31 6.72 -5.58
CA ALA A 88 -9.10 6.14 -5.00
C ALA A 88 -9.39 5.23 -3.79
N LEU A 89 -10.41 5.56 -2.98
CA LEU A 89 -10.85 4.74 -1.86
C LEU A 89 -11.62 3.49 -2.29
N TRP A 90 -12.29 3.53 -3.45
CA TRP A 90 -13.15 2.42 -3.89
C TRP A 90 -12.35 1.17 -4.31
N VAL A 91 -11.10 1.32 -4.74
CA VAL A 91 -10.22 0.20 -5.09
C VAL A 91 -9.77 -0.51 -3.81
N ARG A 92 -10.30 -1.72 -3.56
CA ARG A 92 -10.02 -2.55 -2.36
C ARG A 92 -9.34 -3.88 -2.68
N ASP A 93 -8.87 -4.08 -3.91
CA ASP A 93 -8.29 -5.34 -4.40
C ASP A 93 -6.85 -5.54 -3.88
N TYR A 94 -6.69 -5.65 -2.57
CA TYR A 94 -5.45 -6.00 -1.90
C TYR A 94 -5.40 -7.50 -1.66
N HIS A 95 -4.27 -8.11 -2.00
CA HIS A 95 -4.07 -9.54 -1.78
C HIS A 95 -3.49 -9.77 -0.37
N SER A 96 -3.86 -10.90 0.23
CA SER A 96 -3.34 -11.38 1.52
C SER A 96 -2.50 -12.65 1.30
N PRO A 97 -1.35 -12.80 1.99
CA PRO A 97 -0.56 -14.02 1.92
C PRO A 97 -1.27 -15.20 2.60
N GLY A 98 -0.97 -16.42 2.16
CA GLY A 98 -1.42 -17.69 2.76
C GLY A 98 -2.95 -17.88 2.74
N LEU A 99 -3.50 -18.28 1.59
CA LEU A 99 -4.95 -18.49 1.42
C LEU A 99 -5.46 -19.80 2.05
N ASP A 100 -4.61 -20.79 2.27
CA ASP A 100 -5.01 -22.09 2.82
C ASP A 100 -4.72 -22.16 4.33
N ILE A 101 -5.78 -22.31 5.13
CA ILE A 101 -5.73 -22.44 6.61
C ILE A 101 -4.82 -23.62 7.02
N GLU A 102 -4.74 -24.64 6.17
CA GLU A 102 -3.94 -25.84 6.33
C GLU A 102 -2.43 -25.55 6.36
N ASP A 103 -1.96 -24.53 5.63
CA ASP A 103 -0.56 -24.08 5.66
C ASP A 103 -0.17 -23.47 7.02
N TYR A 104 -1.12 -22.85 7.73
CA TYR A 104 -0.88 -22.25 9.04
C TYR A 104 -0.82 -23.29 10.16
N LEU A 105 -1.68 -24.32 10.10
CA LEU A 105 -1.67 -25.41 11.09
C LEU A 105 -0.37 -26.21 11.01
N GLN A 106 0.13 -26.45 9.80
CA GLN A 106 1.39 -27.15 9.57
C GLN A 106 2.63 -26.34 10.01
N TYR A 107 2.50 -25.01 10.14
CA TYR A 107 3.54 -24.12 10.65
C TYR A 107 3.61 -24.05 12.18
N ILE A 108 2.50 -24.31 12.88
CA ILE A 108 2.42 -24.29 14.36
C ILE A 108 3.13 -25.49 14.98
N ASP A 109 3.06 -26.67 14.34
CA ASP A 109 3.50 -27.92 14.93
C ASP A 109 5.02 -28.18 14.77
N ASP A 110 5.61 -27.91 13.60
CA ASP A 110 7.06 -27.87 13.36
C ASP A 110 7.28 -27.40 11.91
N PRO A 111 7.88 -26.23 11.59
CA PRO A 111 7.92 -25.73 10.22
C PRO A 111 9.04 -26.41 9.41
N PRO A 112 8.75 -27.41 8.55
CA PRO A 112 9.75 -27.91 7.62
C PRO A 112 10.22 -26.75 6.71
N LYS A 113 11.54 -26.66 6.47
CA LYS A 113 12.18 -25.71 5.54
C LYS A 113 11.38 -25.38 4.25
N PRO A 114 10.72 -26.34 3.55
CA PRO A 114 9.89 -26.04 2.38
C PRO A 114 8.74 -25.05 2.65
N ILE A 115 8.00 -25.19 3.75
CA ILE A 115 6.83 -24.34 4.06
C ILE A 115 7.26 -22.90 4.30
N ARG A 116 8.39 -22.68 4.99
CA ARG A 116 8.94 -21.31 5.18
C ARG A 116 9.28 -20.63 3.86
N ARG A 117 9.88 -21.37 2.92
CA ARG A 117 10.22 -20.85 1.59
C ARG A 117 8.97 -20.50 0.80
N GLU A 118 7.93 -21.32 0.89
CA GLU A 118 6.65 -21.08 0.23
C GLU A 118 5.92 -19.85 0.79
N LEU A 119 5.92 -19.68 2.12
CA LEU A 119 5.41 -18.47 2.76
C LEU A 119 6.21 -17.23 2.33
N VAL A 120 7.54 -17.28 2.40
CA VAL A 120 8.41 -16.20 1.90
C VAL A 120 8.04 -15.81 0.47
N LYS A 121 7.84 -16.80 -0.41
CA LYS A 121 7.41 -16.57 -1.79
C LYS A 121 6.03 -15.93 -1.86
N SER A 122 5.05 -16.45 -1.12
CA SER A 122 3.69 -15.91 -1.07
C SER A 122 3.66 -14.43 -0.64
N TYR A 123 4.36 -14.08 0.44
CA TYR A 123 4.44 -12.69 0.90
C TYR A 123 5.13 -11.79 -0.14
N LEU A 124 6.26 -12.24 -0.72
CA LEU A 124 6.97 -11.45 -1.74
C LEU A 124 6.07 -11.21 -2.95
N THR A 125 5.43 -12.27 -3.45
CA THR A 125 4.49 -12.23 -4.57
C THR A 125 3.34 -11.25 -4.30
N VAL A 126 2.74 -11.25 -3.11
CA VAL A 126 1.68 -10.30 -2.75
C VAL A 126 2.18 -8.85 -2.70
N ILE A 127 3.39 -8.60 -2.20
CA ILE A 127 3.98 -7.25 -2.14
C ILE A 127 4.29 -6.74 -3.55
N THR A 128 5.02 -7.52 -4.34
CA THR A 128 5.57 -7.10 -5.65
C THR A 128 4.58 -7.23 -6.79
N GLY A 129 3.63 -8.15 -6.68
CA GLY A 129 2.78 -8.52 -7.80
C GLY A 129 3.47 -9.49 -8.76
N ASN A 130 2.76 -9.77 -9.84
CA ASN A 130 3.24 -10.50 -10.99
C ASN A 130 2.97 -9.67 -12.27
N GLU A 131 3.42 -8.43 -12.23
CA GLU A 131 3.13 -7.42 -13.26
C GLU A 131 3.90 -7.66 -14.57
N GLU A 132 4.95 -8.48 -14.51
CA GLU A 132 5.81 -8.86 -15.63
C GLU A 132 5.40 -10.20 -16.26
N ALA A 133 4.28 -10.79 -15.85
CA ALA A 133 3.82 -12.05 -16.45
C ALA A 133 3.34 -11.84 -17.89
N ASP A 134 3.90 -12.64 -18.81
CA ASP A 134 3.46 -12.70 -20.21
C ASP A 134 2.05 -13.29 -20.36
N ASP A 135 1.58 -14.02 -19.35
CA ASP A 135 0.24 -14.61 -19.31
C ASP A 135 -0.77 -13.68 -18.61
N PRO A 136 -1.79 -13.16 -19.33
CA PRO A 136 -2.79 -12.27 -18.76
C PRO A 136 -3.65 -12.91 -17.66
N GLU A 137 -3.74 -14.24 -17.58
CA GLU A 137 -4.47 -14.93 -16.52
C GLU A 137 -3.71 -14.94 -15.18
N MET A 138 -2.38 -14.78 -15.21
CA MET A 138 -1.52 -14.72 -14.02
C MET A 138 -1.14 -13.29 -13.60
N PHE A 139 -1.65 -12.29 -14.32
CA PHE A 139 -1.40 -10.89 -14.02
C PHE A 139 -2.17 -10.45 -12.77
N PHE A 140 -1.43 -10.03 -11.76
CA PHE A 140 -2.00 -9.26 -10.66
C PHE A 140 -1.00 -8.18 -10.20
N LYS A 141 -1.53 -7.00 -9.90
CA LYS A 141 -0.73 -5.88 -9.39
C LYS A 141 -0.38 -6.10 -7.92
N GLY A 142 0.87 -5.83 -7.58
CA GLY A 142 1.36 -5.94 -6.21
C GLY A 142 0.73 -4.89 -5.30
N ASN A 143 0.64 -5.19 -4.00
CA ASN A 143 0.17 -4.22 -3.01
C ASN A 143 1.00 -2.92 -3.04
N LYS A 144 2.29 -3.02 -3.36
CA LYS A 144 3.18 -1.86 -3.52
C LYS A 144 2.73 -0.93 -4.65
N THR A 145 2.58 -1.46 -5.86
CA THR A 145 2.17 -0.67 -7.04
C THR A 145 0.78 -0.06 -6.84
N ARG A 146 -0.15 -0.80 -6.22
CA ARG A 146 -1.48 -0.28 -5.87
C ARG A 146 -1.42 0.90 -4.90
N ASN A 147 -0.55 0.82 -3.90
CA ASN A 147 -0.36 1.92 -2.96
C ASN A 147 0.33 3.12 -3.62
N ASP A 148 1.22 2.91 -4.58
CA ASP A 148 1.82 3.98 -5.38
C ASP A 148 0.76 4.70 -6.24
N GLU A 149 -0.16 3.96 -6.88
CA GLU A 149 -1.30 4.54 -7.60
C GLU A 149 -2.22 5.36 -6.67
N LYS A 150 -2.51 4.86 -5.45
CA LYS A 150 -3.29 5.63 -4.47
C LYS A 150 -2.55 6.89 -4.01
N LEU A 151 -1.22 6.81 -3.86
CA LEU A 151 -0.40 7.97 -3.49
C LEU A 151 -0.41 9.04 -4.58
N GLU A 152 -0.33 8.64 -5.86
CA GLU A 152 -0.45 9.57 -6.98
C GLU A 152 -1.83 10.26 -6.99
N LYS A 153 -2.90 9.50 -6.71
CA LYS A 153 -4.24 10.07 -6.59
C LYS A 153 -4.36 11.03 -5.41
N LEU A 154 -3.72 10.73 -4.29
CA LEU A 154 -3.65 11.63 -3.14
C LEU A 154 -2.94 12.94 -3.51
N ASP A 155 -1.81 12.88 -4.22
CA ASP A 155 -1.10 14.08 -4.69
C ASP A 155 -1.95 14.94 -5.64
N GLN A 156 -2.69 14.29 -6.56
CA GLN A 156 -3.66 14.98 -7.42
C GLN A 156 -4.76 15.69 -6.61
N CYS A 157 -5.32 15.02 -5.60
CA CYS A 157 -6.34 15.63 -4.73
C CYS A 157 -5.76 16.83 -3.96
N LEU A 158 -4.57 16.68 -3.35
CA LEU A 158 -3.90 17.77 -2.63
C LEU A 158 -3.68 19.01 -3.51
N LYS A 159 -3.23 18.82 -4.76
CA LYS A 159 -3.05 19.91 -5.73
C LYS A 159 -4.37 20.60 -6.05
N LEU A 160 -5.43 19.83 -6.29
CA LEU A 160 -6.76 20.39 -6.58
C LEU A 160 -7.33 21.15 -5.36
N THR A 161 -7.24 20.60 -4.16
CA THR A 161 -7.63 21.30 -2.93
C THR A 161 -6.84 22.59 -2.75
N ALA A 162 -5.52 22.58 -2.99
CA ALA A 162 -4.70 23.78 -2.91
C ALA A 162 -5.11 24.85 -3.94
N VAL A 163 -5.41 24.45 -5.18
CA VAL A 163 -5.94 25.34 -6.22
C VAL A 163 -7.29 25.93 -5.80
N SER A 164 -8.21 25.09 -5.30
CA SER A 164 -9.52 25.53 -4.82
C SER A 164 -9.38 26.55 -3.68
N LEU A 165 -8.54 26.27 -2.69
CA LEU A 165 -8.26 27.19 -1.58
C LEU A 165 -7.65 28.50 -2.07
N THR A 166 -6.71 28.43 -3.01
CA THR A 166 -6.08 29.62 -3.60
C THR A 166 -7.11 30.48 -4.34
N LEU A 167 -8.05 29.88 -5.06
CA LEU A 167 -9.15 30.60 -5.72
C LEU A 167 -10.09 31.28 -4.71
N VAL A 168 -10.35 30.63 -3.58
CA VAL A 168 -11.17 31.22 -2.50
C VAL A 168 -10.43 32.41 -1.85
N ILE A 169 -9.13 32.30 -1.61
CA ILE A 169 -8.33 33.35 -0.96
C ILE A 169 -8.08 34.55 -1.89
N LEU A 170 -7.77 34.30 -3.17
CA LEU A 170 -7.52 35.36 -4.16
C LEU A 170 -8.78 36.13 -4.56
N HIS A 171 -9.97 35.67 -4.16
CA HIS A 171 -11.19 36.40 -4.40
C HIS A 171 -11.10 37.79 -3.75
N PRO A 172 -11.23 38.90 -4.52
CA PRO A 172 -11.25 40.23 -3.94
C PRO A 172 -12.50 40.34 -3.07
N VAL A 173 -12.31 40.60 -1.77
CA VAL A 173 -13.43 40.94 -0.88
C VAL A 173 -14.14 42.16 -1.49
N PRO A 174 -15.42 42.04 -1.90
CA PRO A 174 -16.16 43.20 -2.39
C PRO A 174 -16.28 44.19 -1.24
N GLY A 175 -15.51 45.27 -1.28
CA GLY A 175 -15.39 46.23 -0.17
C GLY A 175 -13.97 46.71 0.16
N MET A 176 -12.92 46.18 -0.47
CA MET A 176 -11.54 46.70 -0.36
C MET A 176 -10.98 47.28 -1.66
N ILE A 177 -11.80 48.00 -2.45
CA ILE A 177 -11.39 49.08 -3.37
C ILE A 177 -12.51 50.12 -3.37
#